data_AF-A0A940BKT9-F1
#
_entry.id   AF-A0A940BKT9-F1
#
_cell.length_a   1.000
_cell.length_b   1.000
_cell.length_c   1.000
_cell.angle_alpha   90.00
_cell.angle_beta   90.00
_cell.angle_gamma   90.00
#
_symmetry.space_group_name_H-M   'P 1'
#
loop_
_entity.id
_entity.type
_entity.pdbx_description
1 polymer ?
#
loop_
_entity_poly.entity_id
_entity_poly.type
_entity_poly.pdbx_seq_one_letter_code
_entity_poly.pdbx_strand_id
1 'polypeptide(L)'
;NLGNMEFIDPSVYERADEGLRQLIKRAEVGALSEKEYDQYEASMKLLADEIDMEKQGYERGMADGMQQGIAQGMQQGIAQVAKEMKQNKMPVEVIMEVTHLTKEEIDNL
;
A
#
# COMPACT_ATOMS: atom_id res chain seq x y z
N ASN A 1 8.59 25.24 -34.77
CA ASN A 1 7.60 24.53 -35.61
C ASN A 1 8.19 23.19 -35.99
N LEU A 2 8.14 22.22 -35.08
CA LEU A 2 8.64 20.85 -35.29
C LEU A 2 7.53 20.09 -36.04
N GLY A 3 7.48 20.28 -37.36
CA GLY A 3 6.36 19.93 -38.23
C GLY A 3 5.64 18.60 -37.92
N ASN A 4 4.32 18.62 -38.16
CA ASN A 4 3.33 17.54 -38.00
C ASN A 4 3.91 16.17 -37.64
N MET A 5 3.85 15.83 -36.34
CA MET A 5 4.16 14.50 -35.81
C MET A 5 3.18 13.41 -36.27
N GLU A 6 2.09 13.79 -36.97
CA GLU A 6 1.17 12.87 -37.67
C GLU A 6 1.87 11.95 -38.68
N PHE A 7 3.13 12.22 -39.05
CA PHE A 7 3.89 11.44 -40.04
C PHE A 7 4.90 10.46 -39.44
N ILE A 8 4.98 10.30 -38.11
CA ILE A 8 5.81 9.24 -37.53
C ILE A 8 5.10 7.90 -37.74
N ASP A 9 5.66 7.08 -38.62
CA ASP A 9 5.12 5.75 -38.92
C ASP A 9 4.97 4.91 -37.62
N PRO A 10 3.81 4.27 -37.38
CA PRO A 10 3.56 3.47 -36.17
C PRO A 10 4.63 2.42 -35.89
N SER A 11 5.30 1.89 -36.92
CA SER A 11 6.37 0.90 -36.75
C SER A 11 7.64 1.46 -36.10
N VAL A 12 7.82 2.79 -36.08
CA VAL A 12 8.88 3.47 -35.34
C VAL A 12 8.66 3.30 -33.83
N TYR A 13 7.42 3.40 -33.35
CA TYR A 13 7.09 3.20 -31.94
C TYR A 13 7.28 1.73 -31.52
N GLU A 14 6.91 0.80 -32.39
CA GLU A 14 7.05 -0.64 -32.14
C GLU A 14 8.52 -1.06 -31.99
N ARG A 15 9.44 -0.43 -32.74
CA ARG A 15 10.88 -0.76 -32.74
C ARG A 15 11.73 0.20 -31.93
N ALA A 16 11.15 1.28 -31.38
CA ALA A 16 11.88 2.25 -30.60
C ALA A 16 12.36 1.65 -29.27
N ASP A 17 13.65 1.79 -29.00
CA ASP A 17 14.19 1.61 -27.66
C ASP A 17 13.63 2.66 -26.69
N GLU A 18 13.83 2.44 -25.39
CA GLU A 18 13.25 3.28 -24.35
C GLU A 18 13.72 4.74 -24.44
N GLY A 19 14.96 4.98 -24.86
CA GLY A 19 15.49 6.32 -25.05
C GLY A 19 14.78 7.07 -26.18
N LEU A 20 14.59 6.40 -27.32
CA LEU A 20 13.87 6.97 -28.47
C LEU A 20 12.38 7.22 -28.13
N ARG A 21 11.74 6.30 -27.40
CA ARG A 21 10.35 6.49 -26.92
C ARG A 21 10.22 7.72 -26.03
N GLN A 22 11.16 7.94 -25.11
CA GLN A 22 11.14 9.13 -24.25
C GLN A 22 11.34 10.42 -25.04
N LEU A 23 12.23 10.42 -26.04
CA LEU A 23 12.45 11.57 -26.91
C LEU A 23 11.20 11.91 -27.75
N ILE A 24 10.53 10.90 -28.31
CA ILE A 24 9.29 11.10 -29.07
C ILE A 24 8.19 11.69 -28.17
N LYS A 25 7.95 11.11 -26.99
CA LYS A 25 6.97 11.65 -26.03
C LYS A 25 7.26 13.10 -25.63
N ARG A 26 8.52 13.44 -25.36
CA ARG A 26 8.91 14.83 -25.02
C ARG A 26 8.66 15.78 -26.19
N ALA A 27 8.92 15.33 -27.40
CA ALA A 27 8.68 16.13 -28.59
C ALA A 27 7.18 16.36 -28.82
N GLU A 28 6.34 15.33 -28.63
CA GLU A 28 4.87 15.42 -28.72
C GLU A 28 4.31 16.45 -27.74
N VAL A 29 4.72 16.39 -26.46
CA VAL A 29 4.30 17.38 -25.46
C VAL A 29 4.76 18.80 -25.83
N GLY A 30 5.98 18.94 -26.37
CA GLY A 30 6.51 20.22 -26.84
C GLY A 30 5.86 20.76 -28.12
N ALA A 31 5.08 19.94 -28.83
CA ALA A 31 4.34 20.33 -30.02
C ALA A 31 2.87 20.70 -29.74
N LEU A 32 2.41 20.53 -28.49
CA LEU A 32 1.05 20.88 -28.08
C LEU A 32 0.79 22.38 -28.19
N SER A 33 -0.45 22.75 -28.53
CA SER A 33 -0.93 24.11 -28.34
C SER A 33 -1.11 24.43 -26.85
N GLU A 34 -1.18 25.71 -26.50
CA GLU A 34 -1.38 26.18 -25.13
C GLU A 34 -2.58 25.50 -24.44
N LYS A 35 -3.72 25.41 -25.15
CA LYS A 35 -4.93 24.75 -24.64
C LYS A 35 -4.74 23.24 -24.42
N GLU A 36 -4.03 22.56 -25.31
CA GLU A 36 -3.75 21.13 -25.17
C GLU A 36 -2.74 20.86 -24.06
N TYR A 37 -1.79 21.79 -23.85
CA TYR A 37 -0.84 21.74 -22.76
C TYR A 37 -1.54 21.89 -21.39
N ASP A 38 -2.45 22.85 -21.25
CA ASP A 38 -3.24 23.02 -20.01
C ASP A 38 -4.05 21.76 -19.68
N GLN A 39 -4.63 21.13 -20.71
CA GLN A 39 -5.35 19.86 -20.56
C GLN A 39 -4.41 18.73 -20.15
N TYR A 40 -3.24 18.63 -20.79
CA TYR A 40 -2.21 17.66 -20.45
C TYR A 40 -1.74 17.80 -19.01
N GLU A 41 -1.45 19.03 -18.55
CA GLU A 41 -1.05 19.29 -17.17
C GLU A 41 -2.14 18.91 -16.16
N ALA A 42 -3.39 19.28 -16.44
CA ALA A 42 -4.54 18.92 -15.60
C ALA A 42 -4.70 17.39 -15.50
N SER A 43 -4.59 16.67 -16.63
CA SER A 43 -4.64 15.21 -16.64
C SER A 43 -3.47 14.58 -15.87
N MET A 44 -2.26 15.11 -16.02
CA MET A 44 -1.08 14.63 -15.29
C MET A 44 -1.21 14.82 -13.79
N LYS A 45 -1.80 15.94 -13.36
CA LYS A 45 -2.09 16.19 -11.94
C LYS A 45 -3.09 15.18 -11.37
N LEU A 46 -4.18 14.89 -12.10
CA LEU A 46 -5.15 13.89 -11.68
C LEU A 46 -4.53 12.50 -11.53
N LEU A 47 -3.67 12.11 -12.48
CA LEU A 47 -2.93 10.84 -12.39
C LEU A 47 -1.98 10.80 -11.19
N ALA A 48 -1.30 11.91 -10.90
CA ALA A 48 -0.43 12.00 -9.72
C ALA A 48 -1.23 11.83 -8.42
N ASP A 49 -2.37 12.54 -8.31
CA ASP A 49 -3.26 12.43 -7.15
C ASP A 49 -3.81 10.99 -7.00
N GLU A 50 -4.15 10.32 -8.10
CA GLU A 50 -4.60 8.91 -8.10
C GLU A 50 -3.51 7.96 -7.58
N ILE A 51 -2.28 8.08 -8.09
CA ILE A 51 -1.13 7.27 -7.65
C ILE A 51 -0.84 7.50 -6.16
N ASP A 52 -0.87 8.75 -5.71
CA ASP A 52 -0.63 9.09 -4.31
C ASP A 52 -1.74 8.53 -3.40
N MET A 53 -3.01 8.60 -3.84
CA MET A 53 -4.12 8.00 -3.11
C MET A 53 -4.00 6.49 -3.02
N GLU A 54 -3.65 5.80 -4.11
CA GLU A 54 -3.42 4.35 -4.12
C GLU A 54 -2.29 3.96 -3.17
N LYS A 55 -1.15 4.67 -3.25
CA LYS A 55 0.00 4.45 -2.37
C LYS A 55 -0.37 4.64 -0.90
N GLN A 56 -1.04 5.74 -0.55
CA GLN A 56 -1.50 5.98 0.82
C GLN A 56 -2.52 4.93 1.29
N GLY A 57 -3.35 4.41 0.38
CA GLY A 57 -4.27 3.31 0.68
C GLY A 57 -3.54 2.03 1.02
N TYR A 58 -2.54 1.66 0.21
CA TYR A 58 -1.70 0.49 0.44
C TYR A 58 -0.91 0.60 1.75
N GLU A 59 -0.25 1.73 1.99
CA GLU A 59 0.53 1.96 3.21
C GLU A 59 -0.34 1.88 4.47
N ARG A 60 -1.54 2.50 4.45
CA ARG A 60 -2.50 2.40 5.55
C ARG A 60 -2.96 0.97 5.77
N GLY A 61 -3.35 0.26 4.71
CA GLY A 61 -3.79 -1.13 4.80
C GLY A 61 -2.73 -2.05 5.39
N MET A 62 -1.46 -1.85 5.00
CA MET A 62 -0.33 -2.59 5.56
C MET A 62 -0.08 -2.26 7.03
N ALA A 63 -0.12 -0.98 7.40
CA ALA A 63 0.05 -0.55 8.78
C ALA A 63 -1.06 -1.10 9.71
N ASP A 64 -2.31 -0.93 9.30
CA ASP A 64 -3.48 -1.42 10.05
C ASP A 64 -3.45 -2.94 10.17
N GLY A 65 -3.16 -3.66 9.07
CA GLY A 65 -3.05 -5.11 9.06
C GLY A 65 -1.95 -5.61 9.99
N MET A 66 -0.78 -4.96 9.99
CA MET A 66 0.32 -5.30 10.89
C MET A 66 -0.05 -5.07 12.35
N GLN A 67 -0.66 -3.92 12.68
CA GLN A 67 -1.09 -3.61 14.04
C GLN A 67 -2.14 -4.60 14.55
N GLN A 68 -3.15 -4.91 13.74
CA GLN A 68 -4.17 -5.90 14.07
C GLN A 68 -3.55 -7.29 14.27
N GLY A 69 -2.65 -7.71 13.38
CA GLY A 69 -1.97 -9.00 13.47
C GLY A 69 -1.12 -9.13 14.73
N ILE A 70 -0.35 -8.10 15.09
CA ILE A 70 0.44 -8.08 16.33
C ILE A 70 -0.47 -8.17 17.55
N ALA A 71 -1.53 -7.35 17.61
CA ALA A 71 -2.45 -7.33 18.75
C ALA A 71 -3.15 -8.69 18.94
N GLN A 72 -3.67 -9.27 17.85
CA GLN A 72 -4.30 -10.58 17.88
C GLN A 72 -3.32 -11.68 18.28
N GLY A 73 -2.10 -11.68 17.71
CA GLY A 73 -1.06 -12.66 18.04
C GLY A 73 -0.64 -12.58 19.50
N MET A 74 -0.49 -11.37 20.05
CA MET A 74 -0.17 -11.17 21.47
C MET A 74 -1.28 -11.71 22.37
N GLN A 75 -2.55 -11.39 22.08
CA GLN A 75 -3.69 -11.89 22.84
C GLN A 75 -3.81 -13.42 22.79
N GLN A 76 -3.64 -14.00 21.61
CA GLN A 76 -3.65 -15.46 21.43
C GLN A 76 -2.51 -16.13 22.21
N GLY A 77 -1.30 -15.56 22.16
CA GLY A 77 -0.15 -16.07 22.91
C GLY A 77 -0.37 -16.03 24.42
N ILE A 78 -0.89 -14.91 24.95
CA ILE A 78 -1.22 -14.77 26.38
C ILE A 78 -2.27 -15.82 26.78
N ALA A 79 -3.34 -15.98 25.99
CA ALA A 79 -4.38 -16.95 26.26
C ALA A 79 -3.86 -18.40 26.22
N GLN A 80 -2.96 -18.72 25.29
CA GLN A 80 -2.35 -20.05 25.21
C GLN A 80 -1.49 -20.33 26.46
N VAL A 81 -0.64 -19.39 26.86
CA VAL A 81 0.19 -19.53 28.07
C VAL A 81 -0.69 -19.68 29.31
N ALA A 82 -1.72 -18.85 29.46
CA ALA A 82 -2.66 -18.93 30.58
C ALA A 82 -3.36 -20.31 30.64
N LYS A 83 -3.77 -20.85 29.48
CA LYS A 83 -4.38 -22.17 29.37
C LYS A 83 -3.42 -23.28 29.79
N GLU A 84 -2.17 -23.23 29.36
CA GLU A 84 -1.14 -24.20 29.77
C GLU A 84 -0.84 -24.12 31.27
N MET A 85 -0.77 -22.92 31.85
CA MET A 85 -0.60 -22.74 33.30
C MET A 85 -1.77 -23.32 34.10
N LYS A 86 -3.01 -23.12 33.62
CA LYS A 86 -4.22 -23.69 34.22
C LYS A 86 -4.20 -25.22 34.17
N GLN A 87 -3.81 -25.81 33.04
CA GLN A 87 -3.64 -27.25 32.89
C GLN A 87 -2.59 -27.84 33.85
N ASN A 88 -1.52 -27.08 34.10
CA ASN A 88 -0.49 -27.42 35.08
C ASN A 88 -0.90 -27.14 36.53
N LYS A 89 -2.17 -26.80 36.78
CA LYS A 89 -2.76 -26.55 38.10
C LYS A 89 -2.06 -25.42 38.87
N MET A 90 -1.49 -24.45 38.15
CA MET A 90 -0.99 -23.24 38.78
C MET A 90 -2.15 -22.47 39.45
N PRO A 91 -1.92 -21.82 40.61
CA PRO A 91 -2.96 -21.02 41.26
C PRO A 91 -3.46 -19.92 40.33
N VAL A 92 -4.77 -19.69 40.33
CA VAL A 92 -5.41 -18.69 39.45
C VAL A 92 -4.83 -17.30 39.69
N GLU A 93 -4.50 -16.98 40.94
CA GLU A 93 -3.89 -15.72 41.34
C GLU A 93 -2.54 -15.48 40.64
N VAL A 94 -1.73 -16.53 40.48
CA VAL A 94 -0.43 -16.46 39.78
C VAL A 94 -0.63 -16.29 38.28
N ILE A 95 -1.62 -16.99 37.70
CA ILE A 95 -1.94 -16.86 36.28
C ILE A 95 -2.39 -15.42 35.98
N MET A 96 -3.26 -14.85 36.82
CA MET A 96 -3.70 -13.45 36.72
C MET A 96 -2.51 -12.48 36.78
N GLU A 97 -1.58 -12.69 37.71
CA GLU A 97 -0.41 -11.82 37.87
C GLU A 97 0.50 -11.82 36.63
N VAL A 98 0.74 -13.00 36.03
CA VAL A 98 1.66 -13.16 34.90
C VAL A 98 1.03 -12.78 33.56
N THR A 99 -0.24 -13.13 33.36
CA THR A 99 -0.92 -12.99 32.06
C THR A 99 -1.76 -11.72 31.97
N HIS A 100 -1.97 -11.04 33.12
CA HIS A 100 -2.85 -9.88 33.29
C HIS A 100 -4.30 -10.14 32.87
N LEU A 101 -4.69 -11.40 32.72
CA LEU A 101 -6.08 -11.79 32.50
C LEU A 101 -6.85 -11.72 33.82
N THR A 102 -8.14 -11.43 33.70
CA THR A 102 -9.08 -11.52 34.81
C THR A 102 -9.35 -12.97 35.17
N LYS A 103 -9.85 -13.18 36.39
CA LYS A 103 -10.29 -14.51 36.83
C LYS A 103 -11.35 -15.08 35.88
N GLU A 104 -12.30 -14.25 35.43
CA GLU A 104 -13.36 -14.68 34.51
C GLU A 104 -12.80 -15.12 33.16
N GLU A 105 -11.85 -14.37 32.58
CA GLU A 105 -11.16 -14.77 31.35
C GLU A 105 -10.43 -16.11 31.54
N ILE A 106 -9.69 -16.28 32.64
CA ILE A 106 -8.98 -17.53 32.94
C ILE A 106 -9.94 -18.70 33.17
N ASP A 107 -11.04 -18.49 33.87
CA ASP A 107 -12.05 -19.52 34.12
C ASP A 107 -12.69 -20.02 32.81
N ASN A 108 -12.80 -19.13 31.80
CA ASN A 108 -13.32 -19.41 30.47
C ASN A 108 -12.30 -19.99 29.45
N LEU A 109 -11.00 -20.09 29.79
CA LEU A 109 -9.96 -20.75 28.97
C LEU A 109 -9.92 -22.28 29.11
#